data_AF-A0A9D9P7A6-F1
#
_entry.id   AF-A0A9D9P7A6-F1
#
_cell.length_a   1.000
_cell.length_b   1.000
_cell.length_c   1.000
_cell.angle_alpha   90.00
_cell.angle_beta   90.00
_cell.angle_gamma   90.00
#
_symmetry.space_group_name_H-M   'P 1'
#
loop_
_entity.id
_entity.type
_entity.pdbx_description
1 polymer ?
#
loop_
_entity_poly.entity_id
_entity_poly.type
_entity_poly.pdbx_seq_one_letter_code
_entity_poly.pdbx_strand_id
1 'polypeptide(L)' 'MIWFFLAVLALIVVLGSAAIVVGGRYMKPSVSIVAFVFAVTAVSWVTLIVVSISLVVRSFLTTASL' A
#
# COMPACT_ATOMS: atom_id res chain seq x y z
N MET A 1 -11.29 13.70 -6.07
CA MET A 1 -11.58 12.26 -5.85
C MET A 1 -10.32 11.39 -5.80
N ILE A 2 -9.39 11.47 -6.76
CA ILE A 2 -8.17 10.61 -6.77
C ILE A 2 -7.28 10.79 -5.52
N TRP A 3 -7.12 12.03 -5.04
CA TRP A 3 -6.34 12.35 -3.84
C TRP A 3 -6.89 11.74 -2.55
N PHE A 4 -8.23 11.62 -2.45
CA PHE A 4 -8.88 10.95 -1.32
C PHE A 4 -8.59 9.45 -1.32
N PHE A 5 -8.62 8.82 -2.50
CA PHE A 5 -8.27 7.41 -2.67
C PHE A 5 -6.82 7.13 -2.30
N LEU A 6 -5.89 8.00 -2.72
CA LEU A 6 -4.47 7.92 -2.34
C LEU A 6 -4.26 8.07 -0.84
N ALA A 7 -4.98 9.00 -0.19
CA ALA A 7 -4.91 9.19 1.26
C ALA A 7 -5.44 7.99 2.04
N VAL A 8 -6.56 7.40 1.62
CA VAL A 8 -7.11 6.17 2.22
C VAL A 8 -6.14 5.00 2.05
N LEU A 9 -5.53 4.86 0.87
CA LEU A 9 -4.55 3.80 0.60
C LEU A 9 -3.30 3.96 1.47
N ALA A 10 -2.79 5.19 1.62
CA ALA A 10 -1.68 5.49 2.52
C ALA A 10 -2.03 5.18 3.98
N LEU A 11 -3.26 5.48 4.42
CA LEU A 11 -3.72 5.21 5.77
C LEU A 11 -3.77 3.69 6.06
N ILE A 12 -4.26 2.89 5.12
CA ILE A 12 -4.26 1.42 5.20
C ILE A 12 -2.83 0.87 5.33
N VAL A 13 -1.88 1.43 4.58
CA VAL A 13 -0.47 1.01 4.63
C VAL A 13 0.17 1.34 5.99
N VAL A 14 -0.10 2.53 6.53
CA VAL A 14 0.41 2.94 7.85
C VAL A 14 -0.17 2.06 8.95
N LEU A 15 -1.48 1.79 8.92
CA LEU A 15 -2.16 0.90 9.86
C LEU A 15 -1.64 -0.55 9.77
N GLY A 16 -1.47 -1.08 8.56
CA GLY A 16 -0.91 -2.41 8.34
C GLY A 16 0.52 -2.53 8.87
N SER A 17 1.36 -1.53 8.60
CA SER A 17 2.75 -1.49 9.09
C SER A 17 2.82 -1.38 10.62
N ALA A 18 1.98 -0.52 11.23
CA ALA A 18 1.89 -0.39 12.68
C ALA A 18 1.41 -1.67 13.36
N ALA A 19 0.44 -2.38 12.76
CA ALA A 19 -0.05 -3.65 13.27
C ALA A 19 1.03 -4.75 13.28
N ILE A 20 1.93 -4.78 12.30
CA ILE A 20 3.07 -5.71 12.29
C ILE A 20 4.05 -5.40 13.43
N VAL A 21 4.41 -4.12 13.60
CA VAL A 21 5.38 -3.69 14.61
C VAL A 21 4.84 -3.92 16.03
N VAL A 22 3.58 -3.54 16.27
CA VAL A 22 2.93 -3.71 17.58
C VAL A 22 2.62 -5.19 17.83
N GLY A 23 2.06 -5.90 16.85
CA GLY A 23 1.75 -7.33 16.97
C GLY A 23 2.98 -8.19 17.24
N GLY A 24 4.08 -7.93 16.53
CA GLY A 24 5.36 -8.64 16.72
C GLY A 24 5.99 -8.39 18.09
N ARG A 25 5.82 -7.19 18.68
CA ARG A 25 6.37 -6.86 20.00
C ARG A 25 5.55 -7.38 21.17
N TYR A 26 4.21 -7.36 21.06
CA TYR A 26 3.35 -7.57 22.22
C TYR A 26 2.64 -8.92 22.26
N MET A 27 2.44 -9.62 21.13
CA MET A 27 1.53 -10.77 21.10
C MET A 27 2.15 -12.12 20.70
N LYS A 28 3.44 -12.20 20.32
CA LYS A 28 4.02 -13.42 19.70
C LYS A 28 3.01 -14.10 18.75
N PRO A 29 2.48 -13.36 17.75
CA PRO A 29 1.43 -13.86 16.89
C PRO A 29 1.89 -15.13 16.17
N SER A 30 0.96 -16.05 15.92
CA SER A 30 1.26 -17.26 15.16
C SER A 30 1.82 -16.90 13.79
N VAL A 31 2.77 -17.71 13.29
CA VAL A 31 3.45 -17.47 12.01
C VAL A 31 2.47 -17.23 10.86
N SER A 32 1.30 -17.87 10.89
CA SER A 32 0.22 -17.64 9.92
C SER A 32 -0.31 -16.20 9.90
N ILE A 33 -0.51 -15.57 11.07
CA ILE A 33 -1.02 -14.20 11.13
C ILE A 33 0.03 -13.22 10.62
N VAL A 34 1.30 -13.40 10.98
CA VAL A 34 2.40 -12.57 10.48
C VAL A 34 2.52 -12.69 8.96
N ALA A 35 2.46 -13.92 8.43
CA ALA A 35 2.51 -14.16 6.99
C ALA A 35 1.32 -13.53 6.25
N PHE A 36 0.11 -13.60 6.81
CA PHE A 36 -1.08 -12.98 6.23
C PHE A 36 -0.95 -11.46 6.16
N VAL A 37 -0.54 -10.81 7.25
CA VAL A 37 -0.37 -9.35 7.28
C VAL A 37 0.77 -8.92 6.37
N PHE A 38 1.86 -9.69 6.30
CA PHE A 38 2.96 -9.43 5.37
C PHE A 38 2.52 -9.56 3.91
N ALA A 39 1.73 -10.57 3.57
CA ALA A 39 1.17 -10.74 2.23
C ALA A 39 0.25 -9.58 1.85
N VAL A 40 -0.67 -9.17 2.74
CA VAL A 40 -1.56 -8.01 2.50
C VAL A 40 -0.76 -6.72 2.32
N THR A 41 0.27 -6.53 3.13
CA THR A 41 1.16 -5.36 3.06
C THR A 41 1.92 -5.36 1.73
N ALA A 42 2.52 -6.49 1.35
CA ALA A 42 3.24 -6.62 0.08
C ALA A 42 2.33 -6.36 -1.13
N VAL A 43 1.12 -6.93 -1.15
CA VAL A 43 0.13 -6.69 -2.20
C VAL A 43 -0.26 -5.20 -2.25
N SER A 44 -0.42 -4.55 -1.10
CA SER A 44 -0.74 -3.11 -1.03
C SER A 44 0.39 -2.25 -1.61
N TRP A 45 1.65 -2.58 -1.32
CA TRP A 45 2.83 -1.91 -1.90
C TRP A 45 2.91 -2.08 -3.41
N VAL A 46 2.74 -3.31 -3.91
CA VAL A 46 2.74 -3.58 -5.36
C VAL A 46 1.64 -2.77 -6.05
N THR A 47 0.43 -2.76 -5.49
CA THR A 47 -0.70 -2.02 -6.04
C THR A 47 -0.43 -0.51 -6.07
N LEU A 48 0.15 0.05 -5.00
CA LEU A 48 0.54 1.47 -4.93
C LEU A 48 1.56 1.84 -6.00
N ILE A 49 2.58 1.01 -6.21
CA ILE A 49 3.62 1.23 -7.23
C ILE A 49 2.98 1.21 -8.62
N VAL A 50 2.16 0.19 -8.92
CA VAL A 50 1.50 0.05 -10.22
C VAL A 50 0.58 1.24 -10.51
N VAL A 51 -0.24 1.66 -9.55
CA VAL A 51 -1.14 2.81 -9.70
C VAL A 51 -0.33 4.10 -9.89
N SER A 52 0.74 4.29 -9.11
CA SER A 52 1.60 5.48 -9.22
C SER A 52 2.28 5.56 -10.59
N ILE A 53 2.87 4.46 -11.06
CA ILE A 53 3.48 4.38 -12.41
C ILE A 53 2.43 4.66 -13.49
N SER A 54 1.24 4.05 -13.38
CA SER A 54 0.17 4.22 -14.36
C SER A 54 -0.30 5.67 -14.47
N LEU A 55 -0.39 6.38 -13.33
CA LEU A 55 -0.73 7.80 -13.29
C LEU A 55 0.36 8.67 -13.92
N VAL A 56 1.63 8.37 -13.63
CA VAL A 56 2.77 9.08 -14.22
C VAL A 56 2.83 8.88 -15.74
N VAL A 57 2.69 7.63 -16.21
CA VAL A 57 2.68 7.30 -17.64
C VAL A 57 1.52 8.00 -18.35
N ARG A 58 0.30 7.96 -17.78
CA ARG A 58 -0.83 8.72 -18.31
C ARG A 58 -0.55 10.22 -18.36
N SER A 59 0.05 10.79 -17.31
CA SER A 59 0.41 12.21 -17.28
C SER A 59 1.29 12.55 -18.48
N PHE A 60 2.37 11.81 -18.72
CA PHE A 60 3.28 12.06 -19.84
C PHE A 60 2.63 11.87 -21.21
N LEU A 61 1.78 10.85 -21.38
CA LEU A 61 1.04 10.63 -22.62
C LEU A 61 0.06 11.78 -22.91
N THR A 62 -0.57 12.33 -21.87
CA THR A 62 -1.52 13.44 -22.03
C THR A 62 -0.80 14.75 -22.36
N THR A 63 0.40 15.00 -21.81
CA THR A 63 1.23 16.15 -22.19
C THR A 63 1.86 16.03 -23.57
N ALA A 64 2.15 14.81 -24.04
CA ALA A 64 2.70 14.60 -25.38
C ALA A 64 1.66 14.73 -26.51
N SER A 65 0.37 14.68 -26.19
CA SER A 65 -0.74 14.78 -27.15
C SER A 65 -1.40 16.17 -27.24
N LEU A 66 -0.93 17.15 -26.46
CA LEU A 66 -1.38 18.55 -26.46
C LEU A 66 -0.36 19.42 -27.21
#